data_AF-X1QTI4-F1
#
_entry.id   AF-X1QTI4-F1
#
_cell.length_a   1.000
_cell.length_b   1.000
_cell.length_c   1.000
_cell.angle_alpha   90.00
_cell.angle_beta   90.00
_cell.angle_gamma   90.00
#
_symmetry.space_group_name_H-M   'P 1'
#
loop_
_entity.id
_entity.type
_entity.pdbx_description
1 polymer ?
#
loop_
_entity_poly.entity_id
_entity_poly.type
_entity_poly.pdbx_seq_one_letter_code
_entity_poly.pdbx_strand_id
1 'polypeptide(L)' 'LVCPYNAIDFDEEKGVCRVNEALCKGCGACIAACFSDAVSLNHFTNEQIVAEMEGMLV' A
#
# COMPACT_ATOMS: atom_id res chain seq x y z
N LEU A 1 -4.18 -13.21 1.02
CA LEU A 1 -3.69 -13.55 2.38
C LEU A 1 -2.55 -12.66 2.90
N VAL A 2 -2.17 -11.54 2.24
CA VAL A 2 -1.04 -10.69 2.71
C VAL A 2 -1.42 -9.78 3.89
N CYS A 3 -2.66 -9.32 3.98
CA CYS A 3 -3.09 -8.44 5.06
C CYS A 3 -3.43 -9.25 6.33
N PRO A 4 -2.72 -9.07 7.46
CA PRO A 4 -3.02 -9.78 8.70
C PRO A 4 -4.32 -9.31 9.36
N TYR A 5 -4.87 -8.17 8.91
CA TYR A 5 -6.11 -7.58 9.44
C TYR A 5 -7.31 -7.86 8.54
N ASN A 6 -7.13 -8.67 7.48
CA ASN A 6 -8.17 -9.01 6.52
C ASN A 6 -8.89 -7.79 5.92
N ALA A 7 -8.13 -6.72 5.66
CA ALA A 7 -8.65 -5.44 5.17
C ALA A 7 -8.72 -5.34 3.63
N ILE A 8 -8.51 -6.44 2.89
CA ILE A 8 -8.44 -6.42 1.42
C ILE A 8 -9.44 -7.43 0.86
N ASP A 9 -10.34 -6.94 0.02
CA ASP A 9 -11.36 -7.72 -0.68
C ASP A 9 -11.16 -7.62 -2.20
N PHE A 10 -11.56 -8.66 -2.94
CA PHE A 10 -11.52 -8.66 -4.40
C PHE A 10 -12.92 -8.42 -4.96
N ASP A 11 -13.08 -7.37 -5.75
CA ASP A 11 -14.31 -7.08 -6.50
C ASP A 11 -14.25 -7.86 -7.82
N GLU A 12 -15.00 -8.98 -7.88
CA GLU A 12 -15.01 -9.87 -9.05
C GLU A 12 -15.60 -9.21 -10.30
N GLU A 13 -16.58 -8.31 -10.16
CA GLU A 13 -17.20 -7.65 -11.30
C GLU A 13 -16.24 -6.67 -11.99
N LYS A 14 -15.42 -5.99 -11.20
CA LYS A 14 -14.44 -5.02 -11.71
C LYS A 14 -13.05 -5.60 -11.90
N GLY A 15 -12.80 -6.81 -11.38
CA GLY A 15 -11.49 -7.45 -11.42
C GLY A 15 -10.41 -6.68 -10.64
N VAL A 16 -10.78 -5.99 -9.55
CA VAL A 16 -9.84 -5.16 -8.77
C VAL A 16 -9.89 -5.49 -7.28
N CYS A 17 -8.75 -5.39 -6.61
CA CYS A 17 -8.69 -5.41 -5.15
C CYS A 17 -9.12 -4.07 -4.56
N ARG A 18 -9.81 -4.09 -3.42
CA ARG A 18 -10.17 -2.90 -2.64
C ARG A 18 -9.69 -3.04 -1.20
N VAL A 19 -9.24 -1.94 -0.64
CA VAL A 19 -8.83 -1.86 0.76
C VAL A 19 -9.96 -1.23 1.58
N ASN A 20 -10.35 -1.88 2.68
CA ASN A 20 -11.22 -1.28 3.68
C ASN A 20 -10.38 -0.43 4.64
N GLU A 21 -10.49 0.90 4.52
CA GLU A 21 -9.72 1.86 5.31
C GLU A 21 -10.00 1.76 6.82
N ALA A 22 -11.22 1.38 7.22
CA ALA A 22 -11.56 1.25 8.65
C ALA A 22 -10.83 0.07 9.32
N LEU A 23 -10.49 -0.98 8.56
CA LEU A 23 -9.73 -2.14 9.06
C LEU A 23 -8.22 -1.98 8.86
N CYS A 24 -7.79 -1.22 7.85
CA CYS A 24 -6.40 -1.02 7.52
C CYS A 24 -5.62 -0.38 8.69
N LYS A 25 -4.46 -0.97 9.04
CA LYS A 25 -3.55 -0.44 10.07
C LYS A 25 -2.29 0.22 9.51
N GLY A 26 -2.21 0.39 8.19
CA GLY A 26 -1.09 1.07 7.54
C GLY A 26 0.25 0.32 7.59
N CYS A 27 0.26 -1.01 7.76
CA CYS A 27 1.51 -1.78 7.91
C CYS A 27 2.35 -1.94 6.62
N GLY A 28 1.82 -1.57 5.45
CA GLY A 28 2.55 -1.61 4.17
C GLY A 28 2.75 -2.99 3.51
N ALA A 29 2.39 -4.11 4.17
CA ALA A 29 2.66 -5.45 3.64
C ALA A 29 2.07 -5.73 2.25
N CYS A 30 0.87 -5.23 1.96
CA CYS A 30 0.22 -5.42 0.65
C CYS A 30 0.91 -4.66 -0.48
N ILE A 31 1.56 -3.54 -0.17
CA ILE A 31 2.26 -2.71 -1.15
C ILE A 31 3.54 -3.43 -1.58
N ALA A 32 4.33 -3.90 -0.61
CA ALA A 32 5.54 -4.66 -0.88
C ALA A 32 5.28 -5.97 -1.67
N ALA A 33 4.08 -6.55 -1.53
CA ALA A 33 3.71 -7.77 -2.24
C ALA A 33 3.06 -7.54 -3.62
N CYS A 34 2.66 -6.31 -3.94
CA CYS A 34 1.91 -6.01 -5.15
C CYS A 34 2.85 -5.80 -6.35
N PHE A 35 2.98 -6.81 -7.21
CA PHE A 35 3.82 -6.72 -8.42
C PHE A 35 3.33 -5.69 -9.45
N SER A 36 2.05 -5.31 -9.40
CA SER A 36 1.47 -4.33 -10.33
C SER A 36 1.55 -2.89 -9.82
N ASP A 37 2.11 -2.67 -8.63
CA ASP A 37 2.21 -1.35 -7.99
C ASP A 37 0.85 -0.60 -7.91
N ALA A 38 -0.24 -1.36 -7.75
CA ALA A 38 -1.60 -0.84 -7.84
C ALA A 38 -2.14 -0.26 -6.52
N VAL A 39 -1.33 -0.27 -5.45
CA VAL A 39 -1.72 0.17 -4.12
C VAL A 39 -0.59 0.98 -3.49
N SER A 40 -0.92 2.07 -2.81
CA SER A 40 0.03 2.96 -2.15
C SER A 40 -0.28 3.13 -0.66
N LEU A 41 0.71 3.57 0.12
CA LEU A 41 0.54 3.90 1.53
C LEU A 41 0.37 5.40 1.69
N ASN A 42 -0.63 5.82 2.45
CA ASN A 42 -0.72 7.21 2.85
C ASN A 42 0.45 7.57 3.78
N HIS A 43 1.05 8.74 3.55
CA HIS A 43 2.14 9.32 4.35
C HIS A 43 3.49 8.61 4.30
N PHE A 44 3.64 7.61 3.43
CA PHE A 44 4.92 6.97 3.09
C PHE A 44 4.91 6.59 1.60
N THR A 45 4.58 7.56 0.74
CA THR A 45 4.61 7.32 -0.71
C THR A 45 6.05 7.18 -1.19
N ASN A 46 6.24 6.57 -2.36
CA ASN A 46 7.57 6.39 -2.94
C ASN A 46 8.28 7.74 -3.10
N GLU A 47 7.56 8.79 -3.51
CA GLU A 47 8.09 10.14 -3.67
C GLU A 47 8.54 10.74 -2.34
N GLN A 48 7.79 10.51 -1.26
CA GLN A 48 8.13 10.99 0.08
C GLN A 48 9.40 10.31 0.60
N ILE A 49 9.51 8.99 0.39
CA ILE A 49 10.70 8.22 0.81
C ILE A 49 11.93 8.65 0.01
N VAL A 50 11.80 8.83 -1.31
CA VAL A 50 12.91 9.31 -2.15
C VAL A 50 13.35 10.71 -1.73
N ALA A 51 12.41 11.61 -1.47
CA ALA A 51 12.73 12.96 -0.99
C ALA A 51 13.45 12.94 0.38
N GLU A 52 13.08 12.03 1.30
CA GLU A 52 13.79 11.84 2.57
C GLU A 52 15.23 11.37 2.34
N MET A 53 15.44 10.40 1.44
CA MET A 53 16.78 9.90 1.09
C MET A 53 17.65 10.98 0.43
N GLU A 54 17.09 11.75 -0.51
CA GLU A 54 17.79 12.87 -1.15
C GLU A 54 18.19 13.95 -0.16
N GLY A 55 17.33 14.24 0.82
CA GLY A 55 17.64 15.18 1.90
C GLY A 55 18.81 14.75 2.81
N MET A 56 19.16 13.46 2.83
CA MET A 56 20.33 12.96 3.56
C MET A 56 21.64 13.07 2.77
N LEU A 57 21.58 13.26 1.44
CA LEU A 57 22.74 13.29 0.55
C LEU A 57 23.32 14.69 0.32
N VAL A 58 22.73 15.72 0.91
CA VAL A 58 23.11 17.14 0.78
C VAL A 58 23.87 17.69 1.98
#